data_AF-A0A382CGN2-F1
#
_entry.id   AF-A0A382CGN2-F1
#
_cell.length_a   1.000
_cell.length_b   1.000
_cell.length_c   1.000
_cell.angle_alpha   90.00
_cell.angle_beta   90.00
_cell.angle_gamma   90.00
#
_symmetry.space_group_name_H-M   'P 1'
#
loop_
_entity.id
_entity.type
_entity.pdbx_description
1 polymer ?
#
loop_
_entity_poly.entity_id
_entity_poly.type
_entity_poly.pdbx_seq_one_letter_code
_entity_poly.pdbx_strand_id
1 'polypeptide(L)'
;VTIFDDMSLGLNENIDPRAVFVKGSTLVESDLNAVCQSGFDGVVHLAAWKAAGESMIDPGKYANNNLNGTVNLINACERNGIKYFVFSSSASVYGMPKYLPLDEAHPLNPVNYYGETKLIIEKNLEWFSKLKGIRYAALRYFNAAGYDIQGRIRGREQNSQNLIPVAMEVACGIQDEMDVFGND
;
A
#
# COMPACT_ATOMS: atom_id res chain seq x y z
N VAL A 1 9.06 -15.09 7.35
CA VAL A 1 8.33 -14.11 6.52
C VAL A 1 9.13 -13.89 5.26
N THR A 2 8.46 -13.89 4.11
CA THR A 2 9.08 -13.58 2.82
C THR A 2 8.58 -12.23 2.35
N ILE A 3 9.50 -11.34 1.97
CA ILE A 3 9.20 -10.04 1.36
C ILE A 3 9.33 -10.22 -0.16
N PHE A 4 8.27 -9.91 -0.88
CA PHE A 4 8.23 -9.88 -2.34
C PHE A 4 8.00 -8.44 -2.79
N ASP A 5 8.99 -7.84 -3.45
CA ASP A 5 8.94 -6.44 -3.88
C ASP A 5 9.86 -6.23 -5.09
N ASP A 6 9.53 -5.26 -5.95
CA ASP A 6 10.33 -4.96 -7.14
C ASP A 6 11.44 -3.93 -6.87
N MET A 7 11.44 -3.34 -5.67
CA MET A 7 12.35 -2.30 -5.19
C MET A 7 12.25 -0.98 -5.96
N SER A 8 11.10 -0.69 -6.57
CA SER A 8 10.87 0.57 -7.29
C SER A 8 11.03 1.79 -6.37
N LEU A 9 10.62 1.68 -5.11
CA LEU A 9 10.79 2.70 -4.07
C LEU A 9 11.43 2.17 -2.78
N GLY A 10 11.64 0.85 -2.70
CA GLY A 10 12.20 0.20 -1.51
C GLY A 10 13.69 0.48 -1.32
N LEU A 11 14.17 0.38 -0.09
CA LEU A 11 15.59 0.49 0.25
C LEU A 11 16.08 -0.83 0.81
N ASN A 12 17.18 -1.37 0.28
CA ASN A 12 17.74 -2.65 0.72
C ASN A 12 18.08 -2.66 2.22
N GLU A 13 18.51 -1.52 2.77
CA GLU A 13 18.84 -1.36 4.19
C GLU A 13 17.63 -1.45 5.13
N ASN A 14 16.40 -1.39 4.60
CA ASN A 14 15.17 -1.57 5.37
C ASN A 14 14.71 -3.03 5.43
N ILE A 15 15.40 -3.94 4.74
CA ILE A 15 15.08 -5.37 4.78
C ILE A 15 15.65 -5.95 6.08
N ASP A 16 14.77 -6.43 6.96
CA ASP A 16 15.18 -7.11 8.18
C ASP A 16 15.95 -8.40 7.82
N PRO A 17 17.14 -8.65 8.41
CA PRO A 17 17.96 -9.81 8.08
C PRO A 17 17.29 -11.16 8.41
N ARG A 18 16.20 -11.17 9.18
CA ARG A 18 15.41 -12.37 9.48
C ARG A 18 14.38 -12.68 8.39
N ALA A 19 14.12 -11.76 7.46
CA ALA A 19 13.21 -11.98 6.35
C ALA A 19 13.94 -12.59 5.15
N VAL A 20 13.24 -13.43 4.39
CA VAL A 20 13.70 -13.85 3.07
C VAL A 20 13.23 -12.78 2.08
N PHE A 21 14.14 -12.23 1.27
CA PHE A 21 13.79 -11.28 0.24
C PHE A 21 13.77 -11.95 -1.14
N VAL A 22 12.69 -11.76 -1.88
CA VAL A 22 12.53 -12.19 -3.27
C VAL A 22 12.22 -10.97 -4.11
N LYS A 23 13.16 -10.58 -4.97
CA LYS A 23 12.93 -9.49 -5.92
C LYS A 23 12.01 -9.97 -7.04
N GLY A 24 10.93 -9.24 -7.29
CA GLY A 24 10.03 -9.52 -8.40
C GLY A 24 8.82 -8.59 -8.41
N SER A 25 8.02 -8.65 -9.48
CA SER A 25 6.87 -7.76 -9.64
C SER A 25 5.55 -8.51 -9.63
N THR A 26 4.52 -7.92 -9.03
CA THR A 26 3.14 -8.41 -9.13
C THR A 26 2.58 -8.32 -10.56
N LEU A 27 3.26 -7.61 -11.46
CA LEU A 27 2.91 -7.52 -12.88
C LEU A 27 3.49 -8.67 -13.71
N VAL A 28 4.40 -9.46 -13.14
CA VAL A 28 5.08 -10.55 -13.82
C VAL A 28 4.57 -11.88 -13.27
N GLU A 29 3.83 -12.62 -14.09
CA GLU A 29 3.19 -13.86 -13.65
C GLU A 29 4.20 -14.93 -13.22
N SER A 30 5.35 -15.03 -13.90
CA SER A 30 6.40 -15.98 -13.52
C SER A 30 6.97 -15.71 -12.13
N ASP A 31 7.09 -14.44 -11.74
CA ASP A 31 7.61 -14.05 -10.43
C ASP A 31 6.63 -14.45 -9.32
N LEU A 32 5.34 -14.16 -9.53
CA LEU A 32 4.27 -14.57 -8.62
C LEU A 32 4.18 -16.09 -8.48
N ASN A 33 4.27 -16.82 -9.59
CA ASN A 33 4.24 -18.28 -9.57
C ASN A 33 5.46 -18.83 -8.81
N ALA A 34 6.66 -18.29 -9.05
CA ALA A 34 7.88 -18.73 -8.37
C ALA A 34 7.81 -18.47 -6.86
N VAL A 35 7.36 -17.29 -6.43
CA VAL A 35 7.32 -16.97 -5.00
C VAL A 35 6.22 -17.76 -4.28
N CYS A 36 5.02 -17.88 -4.86
CA CYS A 36 3.88 -18.54 -4.22
C CYS A 36 4.05 -20.06 -4.06
N GLN A 37 4.91 -20.71 -4.86
CA GLN A 37 5.26 -22.12 -4.72
C GLN A 37 5.87 -22.46 -3.34
N SER A 38 6.36 -21.45 -2.61
CA SER A 38 6.89 -21.62 -1.26
C SER A 38 5.83 -22.01 -0.22
N GLY A 39 4.53 -21.92 -0.57
CA GLY A 39 3.42 -22.35 0.29
C GLY A 39 3.23 -21.44 1.51
N PHE A 40 2.58 -20.30 1.32
CA PHE A 40 2.31 -19.35 2.41
C PHE A 40 0.91 -19.54 3.00
N ASP A 41 0.78 -19.30 4.31
CA ASP A 41 -0.54 -19.28 4.97
C ASP A 41 -1.38 -18.07 4.53
N GLY A 42 -0.73 -16.93 4.29
CA GLY A 42 -1.39 -15.69 3.90
C GLY A 42 -0.45 -14.63 3.37
N VAL A 43 -1.04 -13.55 2.86
CA VAL A 43 -0.36 -12.40 2.25
C VAL A 43 -0.72 -11.13 2.99
N VAL A 44 0.27 -10.25 3.19
CA VAL A 44 0.07 -8.86 3.61
C VAL A 44 0.47 -7.98 2.42
N HIS A 45 -0.53 -7.40 1.74
CA HIS A 45 -0.33 -6.66 0.50
C HIS A 45 -0.16 -5.17 0.76
N LEU A 46 1.09 -4.71 0.65
CA LEU A 46 1.50 -3.31 0.83
C LEU A 46 1.91 -2.62 -0.48
N ALA A 47 2.15 -3.39 -1.56
CA ALA A 47 2.72 -2.88 -2.80
C ALA A 47 1.68 -2.06 -3.60
N ALA A 48 1.82 -0.74 -3.57
CA ALA A 48 0.99 0.20 -4.32
C ALA A 48 1.69 1.56 -4.48
N TRP A 49 1.46 2.24 -5.60
CA TRP A 49 1.72 3.68 -5.68
C TRP A 49 0.74 4.43 -4.78
N LYS A 50 1.23 5.45 -4.07
CA LYS A 50 0.49 6.12 -2.99
C LYS A 50 0.29 7.63 -3.13
N ALA A 51 0.90 8.28 -4.13
CA ALA A 51 0.85 9.73 -4.26
C ALA A 51 -0.49 10.18 -4.88
N ALA A 52 -1.36 10.77 -4.06
CA ALA A 52 -2.69 11.20 -4.49
C ALA A 52 -2.67 12.19 -5.66
N GLY A 53 -1.77 13.18 -5.64
CA GLY A 53 -1.63 14.16 -6.71
C GLY A 53 -1.19 13.53 -8.04
N GLU A 54 -0.18 12.65 -7.99
CA GLU A 54 0.32 11.95 -9.18
C GLU A 54 -0.76 11.05 -9.80
N SER A 55 -1.59 10.41 -8.97
CA SER A 55 -2.67 9.54 -9.45
C SER A 55 -3.69 10.25 -10.34
N MET A 56 -3.83 11.57 -10.19
CA MET A 56 -4.73 12.40 -11.00
C MET A 56 -4.10 12.84 -12.33
N ILE A 57 -2.77 12.81 -12.41
CA ILE A 57 -2.00 13.16 -13.61
C ILE A 57 -1.77 11.92 -14.47
N ASP A 58 -1.39 10.81 -13.85
CA ASP A 58 -1.12 9.53 -14.52
C ASP A 58 -1.96 8.39 -13.90
N PRO A 59 -3.28 8.34 -14.20
CA PRO A 59 -4.12 7.25 -13.71
C PRO A 59 -3.71 5.89 -14.31
N GLY A 60 -3.08 5.85 -15.48
CA GLY A 60 -2.64 4.61 -16.12
C GLY A 60 -1.58 3.87 -15.29
N LYS A 61 -0.60 4.60 -14.76
CA LYS A 61 0.41 4.06 -13.83
C LYS A 61 -0.23 3.43 -12.58
N TYR A 62 -1.21 4.10 -11.99
CA TYR A 62 -1.90 3.63 -10.79
C TYR A 62 -2.81 2.44 -11.08
N ALA A 63 -3.54 2.45 -12.19
CA ALA A 63 -4.38 1.34 -12.62
C ALA A 63 -3.52 0.09 -12.84
N ASN A 64 -2.42 0.23 -13.59
CA ASN A 64 -1.56 -0.91 -13.91
C ASN A 64 -0.96 -1.51 -12.64
N ASN A 65 -0.31 -0.70 -11.80
CA ASN A 65 0.35 -1.23 -10.61
C ASN A 65 -0.64 -1.67 -9.52
N ASN A 66 -1.57 -0.79 -9.14
CA ASN A 66 -2.42 -1.04 -7.98
C ASN A 66 -3.55 -2.02 -8.33
N LEU A 67 -4.20 -1.88 -9.50
CA LEU A 67 -5.31 -2.77 -9.86
C LEU A 67 -4.80 -4.08 -10.46
N ASN A 68 -4.08 -4.02 -11.59
CA ASN A 68 -3.66 -5.25 -12.27
C ASN A 68 -2.68 -6.06 -11.40
N GLY A 69 -1.72 -5.39 -10.76
CA GLY A 69 -0.80 -6.05 -9.83
C GLY A 69 -1.53 -6.76 -8.69
N THR A 70 -2.54 -6.12 -8.09
CA THR A 70 -3.32 -6.76 -7.02
C THR A 70 -4.17 -7.91 -7.53
N VAL A 71 -4.84 -7.77 -8.69
CA VAL A 71 -5.63 -8.86 -9.28
C VAL A 71 -4.74 -10.06 -9.62
N ASN A 72 -3.56 -9.83 -10.19
CA ASN A 72 -2.58 -10.88 -10.46
C ASN A 72 -2.17 -11.61 -9.18
N LEU A 73 -1.89 -10.88 -8.09
CA LEU A 73 -1.54 -11.45 -6.81
C LEU A 73 -2.70 -12.27 -6.20
N ILE A 74 -3.94 -11.77 -6.25
CA ILE A 74 -5.11 -12.50 -5.77
C ILE A 74 -5.30 -13.80 -6.57
N ASN A 75 -5.15 -13.76 -7.90
CA ASN A 75 -5.21 -14.95 -8.74
C ASN A 75 -4.09 -15.95 -8.40
N ALA A 76 -2.86 -15.47 -8.17
CA ALA A 76 -1.75 -16.32 -7.74
C ALA A 76 -2.03 -16.97 -6.37
N CYS A 77 -2.61 -16.23 -5.43
CA CYS A 77 -3.04 -16.77 -4.14
C CYS A 77 -4.08 -17.88 -4.31
N GLU A 78 -5.10 -17.64 -5.14
CA GLU A 78 -6.16 -18.63 -5.43
C GLU A 78 -5.59 -19.92 -6.00
N ARG A 79 -4.73 -19.83 -7.03
CA ARG A 79 -4.09 -20.99 -7.67
C ARG A 79 -3.22 -21.82 -6.73
N ASN A 80 -2.58 -21.17 -5.76
CA ASN A 80 -1.68 -21.81 -4.80
C ASN A 80 -2.35 -22.14 -3.46
N GLY A 81 -3.68 -21.93 -3.34
CA GLY A 81 -4.42 -22.24 -2.14
C GLY A 81 -4.10 -21.34 -0.94
N ILE A 82 -3.53 -20.16 -1.16
CA ILE A 82 -3.25 -19.16 -0.13
C ILE A 82 -4.56 -18.43 0.19
N LYS A 83 -5.11 -18.66 1.38
CA LYS A 83 -6.48 -18.25 1.70
C LYS A 83 -6.59 -16.88 2.36
N TYR A 84 -5.57 -16.46 3.12
CA TYR A 84 -5.67 -15.25 3.95
C TYR A 84 -4.99 -14.06 3.29
N PHE A 85 -5.69 -12.94 3.21
CA PHE A 85 -5.23 -11.74 2.51
C PHE A 85 -5.46 -10.48 3.36
N VAL A 86 -4.41 -9.86 3.87
CA VAL A 86 -4.48 -8.57 4.53
C VAL A 86 -4.15 -7.50 3.50
N PHE A 87 -5.10 -6.62 3.22
CA PHE A 87 -4.93 -5.53 2.28
C PHE A 87 -4.70 -4.22 3.03
N SER A 88 -3.61 -3.54 2.68
CA SER A 88 -3.36 -2.17 3.10
C SER A 88 -4.21 -1.20 2.27
N SER A 89 -5.45 -0.98 2.71
CA SER A 89 -6.33 0.07 2.20
C SER A 89 -5.92 1.44 2.74
N SER A 90 -6.83 2.42 2.68
CA SER A 90 -6.57 3.81 3.09
C SER A 90 -7.88 4.50 3.46
N ALA A 91 -7.84 5.43 4.42
CA ALA A 91 -8.97 6.32 4.71
C ALA A 91 -9.38 7.20 3.51
N SER A 92 -8.53 7.33 2.48
CA SER A 92 -8.87 8.02 1.22
C SER A 92 -10.10 7.47 0.51
N VAL A 93 -10.51 6.22 0.81
CA VAL A 93 -11.75 5.63 0.26
C VAL A 93 -13.02 6.38 0.71
N TYR A 94 -12.97 7.08 1.86
CA TYR A 94 -14.10 7.84 2.37
C TYR A 94 -14.30 9.19 1.66
N GLY A 95 -13.21 9.76 1.12
CA GLY A 95 -13.20 11.10 0.53
C GLY A 95 -13.49 12.21 1.54
N MET A 96 -14.32 13.18 1.15
CA MET A 96 -14.69 14.29 2.03
C MET A 96 -15.56 13.81 3.20
N PRO A 97 -15.19 14.11 4.45
CA PRO A 97 -15.96 13.68 5.61
C PRO A 97 -17.32 14.37 5.68
N LYS A 98 -18.36 13.60 5.99
CA LYS A 98 -19.71 14.10 6.27
C LYS A 98 -19.98 14.26 7.77
N TYR A 99 -19.25 13.51 8.61
CA TYR A 99 -19.30 13.61 10.06
C TYR A 99 -17.98 13.16 10.69
N LEU A 100 -17.81 13.50 11.97
CA LEU A 100 -16.65 13.13 12.78
C LEU A 100 -17.10 12.53 14.12
N PRO A 101 -16.38 11.55 14.69
CA PRO A 101 -15.25 10.83 14.07
C PRO A 101 -15.69 9.98 12.86
N LEU A 102 -14.77 9.69 11.93
CA LEU A 102 -15.06 8.72 10.85
C LEU A 102 -15.11 7.30 11.43
N ASP A 103 -16.15 6.56 11.06
CA ASP A 103 -16.26 5.13 11.28
C ASP A 103 -16.39 4.37 9.93
N GLU A 104 -16.46 3.04 9.98
CA GLU A 104 -16.59 2.19 8.80
C GLU A 104 -17.95 2.26 8.09
N ALA A 105 -18.98 2.83 8.72
CA ALA A 105 -20.28 3.07 8.12
C ALA A 105 -20.32 4.38 7.29
N HIS A 106 -19.25 5.18 7.32
CA HIS A 106 -19.13 6.37 6.48
C HIS A 106 -19.20 6.00 4.98
N PRO A 107 -19.91 6.79 4.14
CA PRO A 107 -19.97 6.53 2.71
C PRO A 107 -18.58 6.54 2.07
N LEU A 108 -18.41 5.64 1.09
CA LEU A 108 -17.18 5.51 0.31
C LEU A 108 -17.30 6.35 -0.95
N ASN A 109 -16.62 7.50 -0.99
CA ASN A 109 -16.68 8.45 -2.09
C ASN A 109 -15.30 9.12 -2.30
N PRO A 110 -14.29 8.38 -2.78
CA PRO A 110 -12.93 8.89 -2.92
C PRO A 110 -12.88 10.10 -3.85
N VAL A 111 -12.00 11.04 -3.54
CA VAL A 111 -11.84 12.32 -4.28
C VAL A 111 -10.65 12.34 -5.23
N ASN A 112 -9.87 11.26 -5.26
CA ASN A 112 -8.73 11.09 -6.13
C ASN A 112 -8.61 9.64 -6.61
N TYR A 113 -7.86 9.44 -7.69
CA TYR A 113 -7.75 8.13 -8.33
C TYR A 113 -7.02 7.10 -7.46
N TYR A 114 -6.04 7.49 -6.64
CA TYR A 114 -5.42 6.61 -5.66
C TYR A 114 -6.46 5.98 -4.72
N GLY A 115 -7.33 6.80 -4.11
CA GLY A 115 -8.41 6.32 -3.24
C GLY A 115 -9.41 5.43 -3.99
N GLU A 116 -9.73 5.78 -5.25
CA GLU A 116 -10.55 4.93 -6.11
C GLU A 116 -9.91 3.56 -6.36
N THR A 117 -8.60 3.49 -6.61
CA THR A 117 -7.92 2.19 -6.77
C THR A 117 -8.01 1.32 -5.52
N LYS A 118 -7.87 1.91 -4.33
CA LYS A 118 -8.03 1.19 -3.06
C LYS A 118 -9.44 0.64 -2.89
N LEU A 119 -10.46 1.46 -3.20
CA LEU A 119 -11.86 1.04 -3.13
C LEU A 119 -12.18 -0.07 -4.14
N ILE A 120 -11.68 0.01 -5.37
CA ILE A 120 -11.84 -1.05 -6.38
C ILE A 120 -11.20 -2.36 -5.90
N ILE A 121 -10.02 -2.30 -5.29
CA ILE A 121 -9.37 -3.50 -4.74
C ILE A 121 -10.21 -4.11 -3.60
N GLU A 122 -10.78 -3.31 -2.71
CA GLU A 122 -11.68 -3.82 -1.66
C GLU A 122 -12.91 -4.55 -2.27
N LYS A 123 -13.53 -3.96 -3.30
CA LYS A 123 -14.65 -4.58 -4.02
C LYS A 123 -14.24 -5.88 -4.70
N ASN A 124 -13.06 -5.93 -5.30
CA ASN A 124 -12.52 -7.16 -5.90
C ASN A 124 -12.33 -8.24 -4.82
N LEU A 125 -11.68 -7.91 -3.70
CA LEU A 125 -11.49 -8.86 -2.59
C LEU A 125 -12.82 -9.38 -2.05
N GLU A 126 -13.87 -8.55 -1.98
CA GLU A 126 -15.22 -8.99 -1.62
C GLU A 126 -15.75 -10.07 -2.60
N TRP A 127 -15.62 -9.84 -3.90
CA TRP A 127 -16.03 -10.82 -4.92
C TRP A 127 -15.21 -12.10 -4.88
N PHE A 128 -13.90 -12.01 -4.78
CA PHE A 128 -13.02 -13.17 -4.64
C PHE A 128 -13.30 -13.93 -3.34
N SER A 129 -13.68 -13.24 -2.26
CA SER A 129 -14.08 -13.90 -1.02
C SER A 129 -15.34 -14.73 -1.21
N LYS A 130 -16.37 -14.15 -1.83
CA LYS A 130 -17.65 -14.83 -2.10
C LYS A 130 -17.50 -16.01 -3.07
N LEU A 131 -16.67 -15.87 -4.09
CA LEU A 131 -16.62 -16.81 -5.22
C LEU A 131 -15.47 -17.81 -5.17
N LYS A 132 -14.36 -17.46 -4.51
CA LYS A 132 -13.09 -18.22 -4.56
C LYS A 132 -12.58 -18.64 -3.19
N GLY A 133 -13.26 -18.28 -2.10
CA GLY A 133 -12.91 -18.70 -0.75
C GLY A 133 -11.72 -17.96 -0.13
N ILE A 134 -11.28 -16.86 -0.75
CA ILE A 134 -10.32 -15.92 -0.14
C ILE A 134 -10.95 -15.31 1.11
N ARG A 135 -10.18 -15.15 2.18
CA ARG A 135 -10.57 -14.43 3.39
C ARG A 135 -9.69 -13.22 3.53
N TYR A 136 -10.30 -12.04 3.69
CA TYR A 136 -9.54 -10.80 3.70
C TYR A 136 -9.88 -9.88 4.86
N ALA A 137 -8.92 -9.02 5.18
CA ALA A 137 -9.11 -7.85 6.02
C ALA A 137 -8.57 -6.62 5.26
N ALA A 138 -9.39 -5.60 5.07
CA ALA A 138 -8.96 -4.33 4.49
C ALA A 138 -8.72 -3.31 5.62
N LEU A 139 -7.47 -2.89 5.78
CA LEU A 139 -7.07 -1.96 6.84
C LEU A 139 -7.10 -0.54 6.29
N ARG A 140 -8.05 0.29 6.74
CA ARG A 140 -8.20 1.69 6.32
C ARG A 140 -7.61 2.63 7.36
N TYR A 141 -6.32 2.92 7.23
CA TYR A 141 -5.64 3.88 8.10
C TYR A 141 -5.47 5.24 7.41
N PHE A 142 -5.23 6.28 8.21
CA PHE A 142 -4.99 7.65 7.74
C PHE A 142 -3.52 7.84 7.40
N ASN A 143 -2.77 8.50 8.30
CA ASN A 143 -1.36 8.78 8.12
C ASN A 143 -0.54 7.84 9.00
N ALA A 144 0.34 7.04 8.38
CA ALA A 144 1.32 6.26 9.11
C ALA A 144 2.54 7.14 9.41
N ALA A 145 2.99 7.14 10.66
CA ALA A 145 4.13 7.92 11.11
C ALA A 145 4.88 7.22 12.25
N GLY A 146 6.11 7.66 12.48
CA GLY A 146 7.02 7.10 13.48
C GLY A 146 8.05 6.14 12.88
N TYR A 147 8.99 5.73 13.72
CA TYR A 147 10.09 4.82 13.39
C TYR A 147 10.20 3.72 14.43
N ASP A 148 10.87 2.64 14.05
CA ASP A 148 11.20 1.55 14.97
C ASP A 148 12.05 2.06 16.13
N ILE A 149 11.56 1.89 17.36
CA ILE A 149 12.22 2.38 18.58
C ILE A 149 13.61 1.74 18.84
N GLN A 150 13.89 0.60 18.19
CA GLN A 150 15.19 -0.09 18.26
C GLN A 150 16.14 0.35 17.14
N GLY A 151 15.73 1.24 16.23
CA GLY A 151 16.55 1.74 15.13
C GLY A 151 16.92 0.69 14.08
N ARG A 152 16.08 -0.34 13.90
CA ARG A 152 16.32 -1.42 12.94
C ARG A 152 16.08 -1.00 11.49
N ILE A 153 15.15 -0.06 11.28
CA ILE A 153 14.86 0.54 9.97
C ILE A 153 15.63 1.85 9.88
N ARG A 154 16.57 1.93 8.93
CA ARG A 154 17.54 3.04 8.82
C ARG A 154 17.34 3.88 7.58
N GLY A 155 16.75 3.29 6.55
CA GLY A 155 16.50 3.95 5.29
C GLY A 155 15.45 5.02 5.41
N ARG A 156 15.81 6.19 4.90
CA ARG A 156 14.99 7.39 4.93
C ARG A 156 14.11 7.42 3.70
N GLU A 157 12.83 7.71 3.89
CA GLU A 157 11.95 7.99 2.76
C GLU A 157 12.54 9.14 1.93
N GLN A 158 12.59 8.96 0.61
CA GLN A 158 13.11 9.97 -0.30
C GLN A 158 11.93 10.69 -0.96
N ASN A 159 12.04 12.01 -1.12
CA ASN A 159 11.03 12.85 -1.75
C ASN A 159 9.63 12.69 -1.12
N SER A 160 9.57 12.62 0.22
CA SER A 160 8.29 12.46 0.92
C SER A 160 7.42 13.70 0.76
N GLN A 161 6.13 13.48 0.51
CA GLN A 161 5.10 14.53 0.51
C GLN A 161 4.31 14.55 1.83
N ASN A 162 4.69 13.72 2.80
CA ASN A 162 3.99 13.61 4.08
C ASN A 162 4.53 14.64 5.08
N LEU A 163 3.63 15.18 5.90
CA LEU A 163 3.93 16.26 6.85
C LEU A 163 5.11 15.96 7.78
N ILE A 164 5.11 14.81 8.45
CA ILE A 164 6.14 14.50 9.46
C ILE A 164 7.53 14.35 8.84
N PRO A 165 7.74 13.55 7.77
CA PRO A 165 9.03 13.51 7.09
C PRO A 165 9.54 14.88 6.62
N VAL A 166 8.68 15.70 6.00
CA VAL A 166 9.06 17.05 5.54
C VAL A 166 9.47 17.94 6.72
N ALA A 167 8.67 17.96 7.79
CA ALA A 167 8.99 18.72 9.00
C ALA A 167 10.32 18.28 9.64
N MET A 168 10.62 16.97 9.62
CA MET A 168 11.89 16.44 10.10
C MET A 168 13.07 16.83 9.21
N GLU A 169 12.89 16.89 7.89
CA GLU A 169 13.94 17.36 6.97
C GLU A 169 14.30 18.82 7.22
N VAL A 170 13.31 19.69 7.48
CA VAL A 170 13.56 21.08 7.90
C VAL A 170 14.28 21.14 9.25
N ALA A 171 13.80 20.39 10.25
CA ALA A 171 14.42 20.36 11.57
C ALA A 171 15.88 19.86 11.54
N CYS A 172 16.23 19.01 10.57
CA CYS A 172 17.59 18.52 10.34
C CYS A 172 18.44 19.43 9.44
N GLY A 173 17.90 20.54 8.93
CA GLY A 173 18.60 21.45 8.01
C GLY A 173 18.84 20.88 6.61
N ILE A 174 18.03 19.91 6.19
CA ILE A 174 18.08 19.32 4.84
C ILE A 174 17.24 20.14 3.86
N GLN A 175 16.14 20.71 4.35
CA GLN A 175 15.37 21.74 3.67
C GLN A 175 15.42 23.01 4.51
N ASP A 176 15.40 24.17 3.86
CA ASP A 176 15.44 25.47 4.55
C ASP A 176 14.10 25.79 5.22
N GLU A 177 12.99 25.40 4.59
CA GLU A 177 11.63 25.70 5.04
C GLU A 177 10.62 24.64 4.56
N MET A 178 9.39 24.69 5.09
CA MET A 178 8.26 23.89 4.60
C MET A 178 7.04 24.78 4.40
N ASP A 179 6.25 24.45 3.38
CA ASP A 179 4.95 25.08 3.16
C ASP A 179 3.90 24.55 4.13
N VAL A 180 3.12 25.46 4.72
CA VAL A 180 1.92 25.14 5.50
C VAL A 180 0.69 25.57 4.70
N PHE A 181 -0.04 24.59 4.17
CA PHE A 181 -1.25 24.84 3.39
C PHE A 181 -2.47 25.02 4.29
N GLY A 182 -2.65 26.24 4.79
CA GLY A 182 -3.78 26.69 5.59
C GLY A 182 -3.98 28.20 5.44
N ASN A 183 -5.22 28.66 5.53
CA ASN A 183 -5.58 30.08 5.45
C ASN A 183 -6.44 30.53 6.63
N ASP A 184 -6.42 29.75 7.72
CA ASP A 184 -7.09 29.98 8.99
C ASP A 184 -6.18 30.65 10.04
#